data_AF-A0A2V7ZCA2-F1
#
_entry.id   AF-A0A2V7ZCA2-F1
#
_cell.length_a   1.000
_cell.length_b   1.000
_cell.length_c   1.000
_cell.angle_alpha   90.00
_cell.angle_beta   90.00
_cell.angle_gamma   90.00
#
_symmetry.space_group_name_H-M   'P 1'
#
loop_
_entity.id
_entity.type
_entity.pdbx_description
1 polymer ?
#
loop_
_entity_poly.entity_id
_entity_poly.type
_entity_poly.pdbx_seq_one_letter_code
_entity_poly.pdbx_strand_id
1 'polypeptide(L)'
;MARDQQKPRQKPRPDELLQFVPEALKLIRQSTGLRQTDVSERSGLTKAMLSSYETGKTLPTLVSLTAFLVAIGKDLSDFQEVLDMVRKVSPKRTPDDRDLERELGHVVLRAIQDVIERQAKKGASRSSS
;
A
#
# COMPACT_ATOMS: atom_id res chain seq x y z
N MET A 1 -6.37 29.76 -18.80
CA MET A 1 -6.22 29.19 -17.45
C MET A 1 -7.30 28.13 -17.25
N ALA A 2 -7.06 26.90 -17.70
CA ALA A 2 -8.01 25.80 -17.53
C ALA A 2 -7.73 25.11 -16.20
N ARG A 3 -8.75 25.07 -15.34
CA ARG A 3 -8.70 24.43 -14.02
C ARG A 3 -8.31 22.96 -14.17
N ASP A 4 -7.29 22.58 -13.42
CA ASP A 4 -6.84 21.22 -13.17
C ASP A 4 -8.02 20.40 -12.60
N GLN A 5 -8.72 19.65 -13.47
CA GLN A 5 -9.75 18.72 -13.05
C GLN A 5 -9.06 17.45 -12.55
N GLN A 6 -8.67 17.44 -11.28
CA GLN A 6 -8.26 16.21 -10.60
C GLN A 6 -9.44 15.23 -10.59
N LYS A 7 -9.42 14.30 -11.55
CA LYS A 7 -10.34 13.16 -11.65
C LYS A 7 -10.35 12.43 -10.28
N PRO A 8 -11.52 12.14 -9.69
CA PRO A 8 -11.58 11.62 -8.32
C PRO A 8 -10.80 10.30 -8.22
N ARG A 9 -9.91 10.20 -7.23
CA ARG A 9 -9.22 8.96 -6.85
C ARG A 9 -10.28 7.88 -6.65
N GLN A 10 -10.34 6.89 -7.53
CA GLN A 10 -11.26 5.75 -7.37
C GLN A 10 -10.87 5.02 -6.08
N LYS A 11 -11.79 4.98 -5.11
CA LYS A 11 -11.57 4.23 -3.86
C LYS A 11 -11.40 2.75 -4.25
N PRO A 12 -10.39 2.04 -3.71
CA PRO A 12 -10.20 0.63 -3.98
C PRO A 12 -11.46 -0.15 -3.63
N ARG A 13 -11.76 -1.20 -4.38
CA ARG A 13 -12.95 -2.01 -4.11
C ARG A 13 -12.78 -2.71 -2.75
N PRO A 14 -13.84 -2.85 -1.93
CA PRO A 14 -13.70 -3.39 -0.57
C PRO A 14 -13.02 -4.76 -0.53
N ASP A 15 -13.34 -5.64 -1.48
CA ASP A 15 -12.75 -6.97 -1.69
C ASP A 15 -11.23 -6.95 -1.92
N GLU A 16 -10.72 -5.95 -2.66
CA GLU A 16 -9.28 -5.78 -2.88
C GLU A 16 -8.54 -5.36 -1.61
N LEU A 17 -9.20 -4.69 -0.65
CA LEU A 17 -8.58 -4.32 0.63
C LEU A 17 -8.53 -5.51 1.59
N LEU A 18 -9.56 -6.35 1.57
CA LEU A 18 -9.69 -7.47 2.51
C LEU A 18 -8.55 -8.49 2.38
N GLN A 19 -7.96 -8.65 1.19
CA GLN A 19 -6.83 -9.56 0.99
C GLN A 19 -5.55 -9.17 1.76
N PHE A 20 -5.42 -7.89 2.15
CA PHE A 20 -4.23 -7.38 2.85
C PHE A 20 -4.41 -7.33 4.38
N VAL A 21 -5.64 -7.49 4.87
CA VAL A 21 -5.98 -7.47 6.30
C VAL A 21 -5.15 -8.49 7.11
N PRO A 22 -4.97 -9.75 6.68
CA PRO A 22 -4.23 -10.73 7.48
C PRO A 22 -2.78 -10.33 7.75
N GLU A 23 -2.07 -9.91 6.70
CA GLU A 23 -0.68 -9.50 6.81
C GLU A 23 -0.55 -8.19 7.58
N ALA A 24 -1.47 -7.24 7.39
CA ALA A 24 -1.49 -6.00 8.16
C ALA A 24 -1.68 -6.25 9.66
N LEU A 25 -2.59 -7.16 10.05
CA LEU A 25 -2.80 -7.55 11.45
C LEU A 25 -1.56 -8.19 12.07
N LYS A 26 -0.90 -9.06 11.31
CA LYS A 26 0.32 -9.72 11.76
C LYS A 26 1.45 -8.70 11.96
N LEU A 27 1.65 -7.80 11.01
CA LEU A 27 2.72 -6.80 11.07
C LEU A 27 2.51 -5.78 12.18
N ILE A 28 1.29 -5.26 12.36
CA ILE A 28 1.01 -4.29 13.44
C ILE A 28 1.15 -4.93 14.83
N ARG A 29 0.84 -6.23 14.98
CA ARG A 29 1.14 -6.94 16.23
C ARG A 29 2.64 -7.10 16.41
N GLN A 30 3.35 -7.57 15.38
CA GLN A 30 4.79 -7.83 15.48
C GLN A 30 5.61 -6.56 15.77
N SER A 31 5.17 -5.40 15.29
CA SER A 31 5.83 -4.12 15.61
C SER A 31 5.79 -3.74 17.10
N THR A 32 4.89 -4.35 17.87
CA THR A 32 4.80 -4.18 19.34
C THR A 32 5.59 -5.22 20.12
N GLY A 33 6.22 -6.20 19.46
CA GLY A 33 6.93 -7.30 20.11
C GLY A 33 6.04 -8.37 20.74
N LEU A 34 4.71 -8.24 20.67
CA LEU A 34 3.77 -9.17 21.28
C LEU A 34 3.57 -10.43 20.45
N ARG A 35 3.46 -11.58 21.11
CA ARG A 35 3.06 -12.86 20.53
C ARG A 35 1.53 -12.94 20.47
N GLN A 36 1.00 -13.86 19.67
CA GLN A 36 -0.45 -14.12 19.64
C GLN A 36 -1.00 -14.53 21.01
N THR A 37 -0.22 -15.25 21.82
CA THR A 37 -0.61 -15.61 23.20
C THR A 37 -0.81 -14.38 24.07
N ASP A 38 0.09 -13.41 23.97
CA ASP A 38 0.05 -12.19 24.79
C ASP A 38 -1.16 -11.33 24.42
N VAL A 39 -1.49 -11.27 23.12
CA VAL A 39 -2.72 -10.59 22.64
C VAL A 39 -3.97 -11.35 23.09
N SER A 40 -3.93 -12.69 23.10
CA SER A 40 -5.05 -13.53 23.55
C SER A 40 -5.40 -13.23 25.01
N GLU A 41 -4.39 -13.15 25.87
CA GLU A 41 -4.54 -12.84 27.30
C GLU A 41 -5.13 -11.44 27.55
N ARG A 42 -4.84 -10.48 26.67
CA ARG A 42 -5.25 -9.08 26.80
C ARG A 42 -6.58 -8.74 26.15
N SER A 43 -6.98 -9.46 25.10
CA SER A 43 -8.13 -9.11 24.26
C SER A 43 -9.39 -9.93 24.54
N GLY A 44 -9.26 -11.07 25.25
CA GLY A 44 -10.32 -12.06 25.34
C GLY A 44 -10.57 -12.86 24.04
N LEU A 45 -9.80 -12.60 22.99
CA LEU A 45 -9.78 -13.43 21.78
C LEU A 45 -8.94 -14.67 22.03
N THR A 46 -9.30 -15.80 21.43
CA THR A 46 -8.46 -17.01 21.54
C THR A 46 -7.25 -16.92 20.60
N LYS A 47 -6.14 -17.55 20.96
CA LYS A 47 -4.98 -17.71 20.07
C LYS A 47 -5.34 -18.33 18.72
N ALA A 48 -6.35 -19.21 18.68
CA ALA A 48 -6.87 -19.80 17.45
C ALA A 48 -7.55 -18.75 16.54
N MET A 49 -8.34 -17.84 17.10
CA MET A 49 -8.94 -16.73 16.36
C MET A 49 -7.88 -15.81 15.78
N LEU A 50 -6.88 -15.42 16.60
CA LEU A 50 -5.76 -14.57 16.16
C LEU A 50 -4.99 -15.21 15.00
N SER A 51 -4.70 -16.50 15.11
CA SER A 51 -4.08 -17.26 14.01
C SER A 51 -4.96 -17.29 12.77
N SER A 52 -6.28 -17.47 12.90
CA SER A 52 -7.22 -17.46 11.78
C SER A 52 -7.24 -16.12 11.05
N TYR A 53 -7.19 -15.02 11.81
CA TYR A 53 -7.17 -13.65 11.29
C TYR A 53 -5.87 -13.36 10.54
N GLU A 54 -4.72 -13.63 11.15
CA GLU A 54 -3.39 -13.33 10.57
C GLU A 54 -3.01 -14.22 9.40
N THR A 55 -3.69 -15.36 9.21
CA THR A 55 -3.52 -16.24 8.05
C THR A 55 -4.58 -16.05 6.98
N GLY A 56 -5.60 -15.22 7.24
CA GLY A 56 -6.69 -14.95 6.31
C GLY A 56 -7.71 -16.06 6.17
N LYS A 57 -7.69 -17.06 7.05
CA LYS A 57 -8.72 -18.11 7.10
C LYS A 57 -10.09 -17.54 7.47
N THR A 58 -10.13 -16.46 8.26
CA THR A 58 -11.36 -15.74 8.61
C THR A 58 -11.04 -14.27 8.80
N LEU A 59 -11.97 -13.38 8.47
CA LEU A 59 -11.83 -11.95 8.79
C LEU A 59 -12.39 -11.65 10.18
N PRO A 60 -11.77 -10.74 10.95
CA PRO A 60 -12.34 -10.30 12.23
C PRO A 60 -13.62 -9.50 12.00
N THR A 61 -14.57 -9.60 12.93
CA THR A 61 -15.64 -8.61 13.04
C THR A 61 -15.07 -7.28 13.51
N LEU A 62 -15.81 -6.18 13.37
CA LEU A 62 -15.37 -4.88 13.89
C LEU A 62 -15.10 -4.90 15.40
N VAL A 63 -15.89 -5.66 16.16
CA VAL A 63 -15.71 -5.85 17.60
C VAL A 63 -14.40 -6.58 17.88
N SER A 64 -14.14 -7.70 17.19
CA SER A 64 -12.88 -8.45 17.35
C SER A 64 -11.66 -7.65 16.90
N LEU A 65 -11.77 -6.87 15.82
CA LEU A 65 -10.71 -5.98 15.35
C LEU A 65 -10.37 -4.93 16.40
N THR A 66 -11.39 -4.27 16.97
CA THR A 66 -11.18 -3.27 18.02
C THR A 66 -10.54 -3.90 19.26
N ALA A 67 -11.00 -5.07 19.70
CA ALA A 67 -10.41 -5.78 20.85
C ALA A 67 -8.94 -6.15 20.61
N PHE A 68 -8.60 -6.58 19.40
CA PHE A 68 -7.22 -6.85 18.99
C PHE A 68 -6.34 -5.60 19.07
N LEU A 69 -6.79 -4.48 18.47
CA LEU A 69 -6.02 -3.24 18.40
C LEU A 69 -5.80 -2.63 19.79
N VAL A 70 -6.84 -2.60 20.62
CA VAL A 70 -6.74 -2.15 22.02
C VAL A 70 -5.73 -3.00 22.80
N ALA A 71 -5.75 -4.32 22.63
CA ALA A 71 -4.83 -5.22 23.33
C ALA A 71 -3.35 -5.02 22.99
N ILE A 72 -3.05 -4.48 21.80
CA ILE A 72 -1.69 -4.13 21.37
C ILE A 72 -1.39 -2.63 21.55
N GLY A 73 -2.30 -1.86 22.14
CA GLY A 73 -2.13 -0.41 22.35
C GLY A 73 -2.16 0.40 21.05
N LYS A 74 -3.00 0.01 20.09
CA LYS A 74 -3.15 0.63 18.76
C LYS A 74 -4.59 0.99 18.48
N ASP A 75 -4.79 1.87 17.49
CA ASP A 75 -6.11 2.24 17.00
C ASP A 75 -6.30 1.92 15.50
N LEU A 76 -7.46 2.29 14.96
CA LEU A 76 -7.80 2.06 13.56
C LEU A 76 -6.93 2.89 12.59
N SER A 77 -6.40 4.04 13.02
CA SER A 77 -5.51 4.88 12.22
C SER A 77 -4.16 4.18 12.04
N ASP A 78 -3.57 3.69 13.14
CA ASP A 78 -2.35 2.88 13.09
C ASP A 78 -2.53 1.67 12.15
N PHE A 79 -3.67 0.98 12.26
CA PHE A 79 -3.97 -0.18 11.43
C PHE A 79 -4.10 0.19 9.95
N GLN A 80 -4.78 1.31 9.65
CA GLN A 80 -4.96 1.81 8.29
C GLN A 80 -3.62 2.16 7.63
N GLU A 81 -2.68 2.74 8.38
CA GLU A 81 -1.34 3.04 7.88
C GLU A 81 -0.57 1.77 7.46
N VAL A 82 -0.60 0.74 8.32
CA VAL A 82 0.03 -0.55 8.02
C VAL A 82 -0.67 -1.22 6.82
N LEU A 83 -1.99 -1.16 6.75
CA LEU A 83 -2.76 -1.71 5.64
C LEU A 83 -2.40 -1.05 4.30
N ASP A 84 -2.28 0.28 4.27
CA ASP A 84 -1.85 1.02 3.08
C ASP A 84 -0.41 0.71 2.69
N MET A 85 0.48 0.51 3.67
CA MET A 85 1.86 0.08 3.43
C MET A 85 1.90 -1.31 2.78
N VAL A 86 1.20 -2.29 3.35
CA VAL A 86 1.12 -3.65 2.80
C VAL A 86 0.55 -3.63 1.38
N ARG A 87 -0.51 -2.85 1.13
CA ARG A 87 -1.09 -2.71 -0.22
C ARG A 87 -0.09 -2.13 -1.23
N LYS A 88 0.72 -1.14 -0.83
CA LYS A 88 1.69 -0.49 -1.73
C LYS A 88 2.89 -1.37 -2.05
N VAL A 89 3.33 -2.20 -1.11
CA VAL A 89 4.54 -3.04 -1.22
C VAL A 89 4.23 -4.43 -1.80
N SER A 90 2.96 -4.89 -1.76
CA SER A 90 2.62 -6.23 -2.19
C SER A 90 2.85 -6.46 -3.70
N PRO A 91 3.63 -7.48 -4.10
CA PRO A 91 3.83 -7.85 -5.51
C PRO A 91 2.58 -8.43 -6.17
N LYS A 92 1.53 -8.73 -5.39
CA LYS A 92 0.20 -9.12 -5.91
C LYS A 92 -0.64 -7.94 -6.38
N ARG A 93 -0.14 -6.71 -6.24
CA ARG A 93 -0.72 -5.56 -6.92
C ARG A 93 -0.40 -5.70 -8.40
N THR A 94 -1.29 -6.33 -9.16
CA THR A 94 -1.26 -6.20 -10.62
C THR A 94 -1.33 -4.71 -10.90
N PRO A 95 -0.31 -4.10 -11.55
CA PRO A 95 -0.40 -2.73 -12.00
C PRO A 95 -1.70 -2.62 -12.80
N ASP A 96 -2.58 -1.72 -12.40
CA ASP A 96 -3.72 -1.43 -13.25
C ASP A 96 -3.23 -0.75 -14.54
N ASP A 97 -4.09 -0.70 -15.56
CA ASP A 97 -3.72 -0.11 -16.85
C ASP A 97 -3.20 1.33 -16.71
N ARG A 98 -3.58 2.06 -15.65
CA ARG A 98 -3.08 3.42 -15.42
C ARG A 98 -1.72 3.46 -14.75
N ASP A 99 -1.42 2.52 -13.86
CA ASP A 99 -0.08 2.34 -13.31
C ASP A 99 0.90 2.06 -14.47
N LEU A 100 0.50 1.22 -15.43
CA LEU A 100 1.23 0.97 -16.68
C LEU A 100 1.34 2.22 -17.58
N GLU A 101 0.23 2.92 -17.84
CA GLU A 101 0.24 4.15 -18.65
C GLU A 101 1.15 5.23 -18.06
N ARG A 102 1.18 5.36 -16.73
CA ARG A 102 2.02 6.33 -16.04
C ARG A 102 3.49 5.97 -16.16
N GLU A 103 3.83 4.70 -15.95
CA GLU A 103 5.20 4.22 -16.07
C GLU A 103 5.71 4.36 -17.52
N LEU A 104 4.90 3.97 -18.50
CA LEU A 104 5.17 4.19 -19.92
C LEU A 104 5.34 5.68 -20.24
N GLY A 105 4.45 6.54 -19.74
CA GLY A 105 4.54 7.98 -19.93
C GLY A 105 5.84 8.57 -19.37
N HIS A 106 6.27 8.13 -18.19
CA HIS A 106 7.54 8.55 -17.60
C HIS A 106 8.75 8.10 -18.44
N VAL A 107 8.74 6.85 -18.91
CA VAL A 107 9.81 6.31 -19.77
C VAL A 107 9.88 7.08 -21.09
N VAL A 108 8.73 7.33 -21.73
CA VAL A 108 8.64 8.07 -22.99
C VAL A 108 9.10 9.51 -22.81
N LEU A 109 8.66 10.21 -21.76
CA LEU A 109 9.08 11.58 -21.49
C LEU A 109 10.60 11.68 -21.27
N ARG A 110 11.18 10.74 -20.52
CA ARG A 110 12.64 10.69 -20.33
C ARG A 110 13.35 10.47 -21.67
N ALA A 111 12.88 9.54 -22.50
CA ALA A 111 13.48 9.28 -23.80
C ALA A 111 13.40 10.51 -24.73
N ILE A 112 12.28 11.23 -24.72
CA ILE A 112 12.12 12.47 -25.49
C ILE A 112 13.08 13.54 -24.98
N GLN A 113 13.18 13.72 -23.66
CA GLN A 113 14.10 14.67 -23.03
C GLN A 113 15.55 14.38 -23.42
N ASP A 114 15.97 13.11 -23.36
CA ASP A 114 17.31 12.68 -23.77
C ASP A 114 17.59 13.01 -25.25
N VAL A 115 16.60 12.82 -26.14
CA VAL A 115 16.74 13.15 -27.55
C VAL A 115 16.87 14.66 -27.75
N ILE A 116 16.04 15.46 -27.09
CA ILE A 116 16.10 16.93 -27.15
C ILE A 116 17.49 17.40 -26.69
N GLU A 117 17.99 16.88 -25.57
CA GLU A 117 19.30 17.24 -25.03
C GLU A 117 20.46 16.83 -25.96
N ARG A 118 20.38 15.67 -26.62
CA ARG A 118 21.37 15.23 -27.61
C ARG A 118 21.37 16.11 -28.86
N GLN A 119 20.20 16.55 -29.31
CA GLN A 119 20.08 17.45 -30.46
C GLN A 119 20.61 18.86 -30.13
N ALA A 120 20.31 19.38 -28.94
CA ALA A 120 20.85 20.65 -28.47
C ALA A 120 22.39 20.64 -28.42
N LYS A 121 23.00 19.55 -27.92
CA LYS A 121 24.46 19.38 -27.91
C LYS A 121 25.09 19.25 -29.30
N LYS A 122 24.43 18.57 -30.24
CA LYS A 122 24.88 18.47 -31.65
C LYS A 122 24.76 19.78 -32.42
N GLY A 123 23.77 20.62 -32.11
CA GLY A 123 23.62 21.96 -32.69
C GLY A 123 24.72 22.92 -32.25
N ALA A 124 25.09 22.90 -30.96
CA ALA A 124 26.13 23.76 -30.40
C ALA A 124 27.55 23.45 -30.93
N SER A 125 27.83 22.20 -31.33
CA SER A 125 29.13 21.83 -31.92
C SER A 125 29.26 22.19 -33.41
N ARG A 126 28.17 22.57 -34.09
CA ARG A 126 28.16 22.94 -35.51
C ARG A 126 28.23 24.46 -35.74
N SER A 127 28.01 25.27 -34.69
CA SER A 127 28.06 26.73 -34.76
C SER A 127 29.41 27.33 -34.29
N SER A 128 30.44 26.50 -34.08
CA SER A 128 31.76 26.89 -33.59
C SER A 128 32.91 26.49 -34.54
N SER A 129 32.63 26.25 -35.82
CA SER A 129 33.63 26.03 -36.88
C SER A 129 33.41 26.95 -38.05
#